data_AF-A0A1H7Q9C8-F1
#
_entry.id   AF-A0A1H7Q9C8-F1
#
_cell.length_a   1.000
_cell.length_b   1.000
_cell.length_c   1.000
_cell.angle_alpha   90.00
_cell.angle_beta   90.00
_cell.angle_gamma   90.00
#
_symmetry.space_group_name_H-M   'P 1'
#
loop_
_entity.id
_entity.type
_entity.pdbx_description
1 polymer ?
#
loop_
_entity_poly.entity_id
_entity_poly.type
_entity_poly.pdbx_seq_one_letter_code
_entity_poly.pdbx_strand_id
1 'polypeptide(L)'
;MKFFIILMFMLCSFAYTFSQDSLSLSQQHEFLTNENIVLKPSQIIANFRPTERHWLADRGDDWTQPKPKPFESAYHLNVFDFFKEAAIYDTNLKKEVFKETDEYKYLLDSLKGVKAEFLNSAFYAEEWNVGTFFYGLREDYDINKRGFFVQIGPVRPDYCKRSFLPKVIGDIEFKQLQIHKRYDNLFHGNKSYTQYIFIPMDATTALEVEDNRSDVGFLFVFDIKGVYTALFNDEDFSEHRRKSLINKEPCRIEVVRGNNLRLILYNKTSDKIYYDKIFRAI
;
A
#
# COMPACT_ATOMS: atom_id res chain seq x y z
N MET A 1 10.45 -28.52 -28.28
CA MET A 1 9.64 -27.42 -28.85
C MET A 1 8.19 -27.61 -28.43
N LYS A 2 7.81 -27.08 -27.27
CA LYS A 2 6.42 -27.09 -26.80
C LYS A 2 5.92 -25.64 -26.83
N PHE A 3 5.06 -25.36 -27.79
CA PHE A 3 4.23 -24.17 -27.88
C PHE A 3 3.23 -24.19 -26.72
N PHE A 4 3.55 -23.53 -25.62
CA PHE A 4 2.58 -23.14 -24.58
C PHE A 4 3.24 -21.97 -23.85
N ILE A 5 2.54 -20.84 -23.76
CA ILE A 5 2.88 -19.53 -23.14
C ILE A 5 2.83 -18.41 -24.20
N ILE A 6 1.66 -18.16 -24.78
CA ILE A 6 1.17 -16.82 -25.15
C ILE A 6 -0.37 -16.92 -25.17
N LEU A 7 -1.02 -17.00 -24.01
CA LEU A 7 -2.45 -16.66 -23.90
C LEU A 7 -2.85 -16.43 -22.43
N MET A 8 -2.26 -15.43 -21.78
CA MET A 8 -2.76 -14.97 -20.48
C MET A 8 -2.56 -13.45 -20.27
N PHE A 9 -2.78 -12.66 -21.33
CA PHE A 9 -2.94 -11.20 -21.24
C PHE A 9 -4.04 -10.74 -22.21
N MET A 10 -5.24 -11.29 -22.06
CA MET A 10 -6.42 -10.82 -22.80
C MET A 10 -7.70 -11.07 -22.01
N LEU A 11 -7.81 -10.49 -20.81
CA LEU A 11 -9.09 -10.41 -20.10
C LEU A 11 -9.15 -9.09 -19.31
N CYS A 12 -9.76 -8.08 -19.94
CA CYS A 12 -10.78 -7.18 -19.40
C CYS A 12 -10.77 -5.85 -20.17
N SER A 13 -11.51 -5.82 -21.28
CA SER A 13 -11.96 -4.58 -21.89
C SER A 13 -13.47 -4.65 -22.06
N PHE A 14 -14.19 -4.58 -20.93
CA PHE A 14 -15.58 -4.13 -20.98
C PHE A 14 -15.54 -2.61 -21.14
N ALA A 15 -15.56 -2.18 -22.40
CA ALA A 15 -15.70 -0.79 -22.78
C ALA A 15 -17.14 -0.33 -22.46
N TYR A 16 -17.33 0.23 -21.27
CA TYR A 16 -18.34 1.25 -21.08
C TYR A 16 -17.73 2.59 -21.51
N THR A 17 -18.03 3.01 -22.72
CA THR A 17 -17.67 4.34 -23.24
C THR A 17 -18.53 5.40 -22.56
N PHE A 18 -18.17 5.78 -21.33
CA PHE A 18 -18.27 7.17 -20.92
C PHE A 18 -16.95 7.82 -21.30
N SER A 19 -17.00 8.77 -22.24
CA SER A 19 -15.89 9.68 -22.54
C SER A 19 -15.68 10.60 -21.34
N GLN A 20 -15.16 10.06 -20.23
CA GLN A 20 -14.47 10.88 -19.25
C GLN A 20 -13.10 11.17 -19.86
N ASP A 21 -12.77 12.44 -20.01
CA ASP A 21 -11.44 12.87 -20.44
C ASP A 21 -10.40 12.24 -19.50
N SER A 22 -9.70 11.23 -20.00
CA SER A 22 -8.72 10.49 -19.21
C SER A 22 -7.57 11.44 -18.86
N LEU A 23 -7.27 11.58 -17.57
CA LEU A 23 -6.16 12.38 -17.09
C LEU A 23 -4.83 11.79 -17.59
N SER A 24 -3.97 12.64 -18.12
CA SER A 24 -2.59 12.25 -18.44
C SER A 24 -1.81 11.90 -17.16
N LEU A 25 -0.73 11.12 -17.29
CA LEU A 25 0.15 10.81 -16.16
C LEU A 25 0.67 12.08 -15.47
N SER A 26 0.99 13.14 -16.22
CA SER A 26 1.44 14.40 -15.64
C SER A 26 0.36 15.06 -14.78
N GLN A 27 -0.91 15.02 -15.22
CA GLN A 27 -2.04 15.55 -14.45
C GLN A 27 -2.30 14.72 -13.18
N GLN A 28 -2.13 13.39 -13.25
CA GLN A 28 -2.23 12.52 -12.07
C GLN A 28 -1.15 12.84 -11.03
N HIS A 29 0.09 13.06 -11.46
CA HIS A 29 1.20 13.47 -10.59
C HIS A 29 1.02 14.89 -10.04
N GLU A 30 0.45 15.80 -10.84
CA GLU A 30 0.12 17.15 -10.38
C GLU A 30 -0.97 17.11 -9.29
N PHE A 31 -1.97 16.23 -9.43
CA PHE A 31 -3.00 16.02 -8.41
C PHE A 31 -2.42 15.54 -7.07
N LEU A 32 -1.32 14.77 -7.09
CA LEU A 32 -0.62 14.32 -5.88
C LEU A 32 0.29 15.38 -5.25
N THR A 33 0.51 16.52 -5.92
CA THR A 33 1.44 17.56 -5.45
C THR A 33 0.78 18.91 -5.23
N ASN A 34 -0.35 19.19 -5.88
CA ASN A 34 -1.05 20.47 -5.88
C ASN A 34 -2.41 20.39 -5.16
N GLU A 35 -2.55 21.07 -4.02
CA GLU A 35 -3.77 21.11 -3.21
C GLU A 35 -4.94 21.81 -3.92
N ASN A 36 -4.66 22.64 -4.94
CA ASN A 36 -5.70 23.39 -5.66
C ASN A 36 -6.41 22.53 -6.72
N ILE A 37 -5.85 21.39 -7.11
CA ILE A 37 -6.51 20.49 -8.05
C ILE A 37 -7.47 19.62 -7.26
N VAL A 38 -8.77 19.77 -7.50
CA VAL A 38 -9.81 18.99 -6.84
C VAL A 38 -10.46 18.08 -7.88
N LEU A 39 -10.48 16.78 -7.60
CA LEU A 39 -11.19 15.77 -8.38
C LEU A 39 -12.25 15.16 -7.49
N LYS A 40 -13.43 14.89 -8.05
CA LYS A 40 -14.46 14.10 -7.37
C LYS A 40 -13.95 12.67 -7.14
N PRO A 41 -14.42 11.98 -6.10
CA PRO A 41 -14.09 10.58 -5.84
C PRO A 41 -14.29 9.68 -7.07
N SER A 42 -15.43 9.77 -7.77
CA SER A 42 -15.68 9.04 -9.02
C SER A 42 -14.66 9.33 -10.12
N GLN A 43 -14.17 10.57 -10.23
CA GLN A 43 -13.14 10.93 -11.20
C GLN A 43 -11.79 10.31 -10.82
N ILE A 44 -11.47 10.23 -9.54
CA ILE A 44 -10.25 9.55 -9.05
C ILE A 44 -10.32 8.06 -9.40
N ILE A 45 -11.42 7.40 -9.07
CA ILE A 45 -11.64 5.96 -9.33
C ILE A 45 -11.52 5.64 -10.82
N ALA A 46 -11.99 6.54 -11.70
CA ALA A 46 -11.95 6.34 -13.14
C ALA A 46 -10.58 6.63 -13.78
N ASN A 47 -9.74 7.46 -13.16
CA ASN A 47 -8.49 7.94 -13.77
C ASN A 47 -7.22 7.36 -13.14
N PHE A 48 -7.30 6.84 -11.92
CA PHE A 48 -6.16 6.30 -11.21
C PHE A 48 -6.21 4.77 -11.22
N ARG A 49 -5.06 4.12 -11.07
CA ARG A 49 -5.00 2.67 -11.08
C ARG A 49 -5.41 2.11 -9.70
N PRO A 50 -6.35 1.17 -9.59
CA PRO A 50 -6.63 0.55 -8.30
C PRO A 50 -5.41 -0.23 -7.81
N THR A 51 -5.14 -0.15 -6.51
CA THR A 51 -4.13 -0.99 -5.88
C THR A 51 -4.70 -2.39 -5.73
N GLU A 52 -4.16 -3.36 -6.46
CA GLU A 52 -4.62 -4.73 -6.31
C GLU A 52 -3.93 -5.39 -5.13
N ARG A 53 -4.73 -5.92 -4.20
CA ARG A 53 -4.25 -6.57 -2.97
C ARG A 53 -3.18 -7.62 -3.22
N HIS A 54 -3.21 -8.30 -4.37
CA HIS A 54 -2.28 -9.39 -4.67
C HIS A 54 -0.91 -8.94 -5.17
N TRP A 55 -0.69 -7.64 -5.45
CA TRP A 55 0.63 -7.14 -5.82
C TRP A 55 1.54 -6.93 -4.61
N LEU A 56 0.93 -6.66 -3.44
CA LEU A 56 1.63 -6.25 -2.21
C LEU A 56 1.40 -7.21 -1.03
N ALA A 57 0.23 -7.87 -0.97
CA ALA A 57 -0.13 -8.69 0.18
C ALA A 57 0.69 -9.98 0.21
N ASP A 58 1.23 -10.25 1.40
CA ASP A 58 1.71 -11.57 1.76
C ASP A 58 0.48 -12.47 1.97
N ARG A 59 0.17 -13.35 1.01
CA ARG A 59 -0.87 -14.38 1.19
C ARG A 59 -0.33 -15.61 1.93
N GLY A 60 0.91 -15.57 2.42
CA GLY A 60 1.43 -16.57 3.34
C GLY A 60 0.83 -16.34 4.73
N ASP A 61 0.03 -17.30 5.20
CA ASP A 61 0.08 -17.67 6.60
C ASP A 61 1.55 -17.89 7.02
N ASP A 62 1.93 -17.49 8.23
CA ASP A 62 3.31 -17.50 8.78
C ASP A 62 4.07 -18.84 8.71
N TRP A 63 3.44 -19.86 8.12
CA TRP A 63 3.88 -21.25 8.07
C TRP A 63 4.16 -21.74 6.64
N THR A 64 3.80 -20.97 5.60
CA THR A 64 4.10 -21.33 4.20
C THR A 64 5.18 -20.42 3.62
N GLN A 65 5.98 -20.96 2.70
CA GLN A 65 7.06 -20.19 2.08
C GLN A 65 6.50 -18.89 1.47
N PRO A 66 7.12 -17.73 1.73
CA PRO A 66 6.63 -16.45 1.22
C PRO A 66 6.53 -16.54 -0.30
N LYS A 67 5.31 -16.35 -0.83
CA LYS A 67 5.12 -16.30 -2.26
C LYS A 67 5.74 -15.00 -2.78
N PRO A 68 6.53 -15.05 -3.86
CA PRO A 68 7.09 -13.84 -4.43
C PRO A 68 5.97 -12.88 -4.80
N LYS A 69 6.12 -11.63 -4.35
CA LYS A 69 5.15 -10.57 -4.58
C LYS A 69 5.41 -9.93 -5.95
N PRO A 70 4.39 -9.70 -6.79
CA PRO A 70 4.57 -9.16 -8.13
C PRO A 70 5.34 -7.85 -8.19
N PHE A 71 5.04 -6.91 -7.28
CA PHE A 71 5.72 -5.61 -7.25
C PHE A 71 7.20 -5.75 -6.91
N GLU A 72 7.54 -6.44 -5.82
CA GLU A 72 8.92 -6.65 -5.38
C GLU A 72 9.72 -7.43 -6.42
N SER A 73 9.13 -8.49 -7.01
CA SER A 73 9.80 -9.27 -8.06
C SER A 73 10.12 -8.41 -9.28
N ALA A 74 9.19 -7.54 -9.69
CA ALA A 74 9.44 -6.55 -10.75
C ALA A 74 10.50 -5.52 -10.32
N TYR A 75 10.43 -5.01 -9.09
CA TYR A 75 11.37 -4.02 -8.57
C TYR A 75 12.82 -4.54 -8.57
N HIS A 76 13.02 -5.78 -8.15
CA HIS A 76 14.33 -6.47 -8.14
C HIS A 76 14.72 -7.10 -9.48
N LEU A 77 13.86 -6.98 -10.51
CA LEU A 77 14.04 -7.62 -11.82
C LEU A 77 14.27 -9.14 -11.73
N ASN A 78 13.56 -9.78 -10.81
CA ASN A 78 13.64 -11.22 -10.60
C ASN A 78 12.68 -11.96 -11.56
N VAL A 79 13.20 -12.31 -12.73
CA VAL A 79 12.48 -13.04 -13.79
C VAL A 79 11.90 -14.35 -13.28
N PHE A 80 12.65 -15.11 -12.47
CA PHE A 80 12.24 -16.43 -12.00
C PHE A 80 11.00 -16.37 -11.11
N ASP A 81 10.98 -15.40 -10.21
CA ASP A 81 9.90 -15.21 -9.25
C ASP A 81 8.67 -14.59 -9.90
N PHE A 82 8.86 -13.59 -10.76
CA PHE A 82 7.76 -12.88 -11.42
C PHE A 82 7.00 -13.78 -12.41
N PHE A 83 7.72 -14.52 -13.26
CA PHE A 83 7.12 -15.39 -14.27
C PHE A 83 6.86 -16.83 -13.76
N LYS A 84 7.17 -17.11 -12.48
CA LYS A 84 6.99 -18.43 -11.83
C LYS A 84 7.81 -19.54 -12.50
N GLU A 85 8.97 -19.18 -13.03
CA GLU A 85 9.92 -20.08 -13.68
C GLU A 85 10.82 -20.82 -12.68
N ALA A 86 10.78 -20.45 -11.39
CA ALA A 86 11.64 -21.02 -10.33
C ALA A 86 11.56 -22.56 -10.21
N ALA A 87 10.40 -23.15 -10.48
CA ALA A 87 10.22 -24.62 -10.45
C ALA A 87 10.89 -25.32 -11.65
N ILE A 88 11.05 -24.62 -12.77
CA ILE A 88 11.71 -25.15 -13.99
C ILE A 88 13.23 -25.00 -13.86
N TYR A 89 13.67 -23.85 -13.35
CA TYR A 89 15.09 -23.52 -13.11
C TYR A 89 15.43 -23.62 -11.63
N ASP A 90 15.30 -24.83 -11.07
CA ASP A 90 15.45 -25.15 -9.65
C ASP A 90 16.90 -25.17 -9.13
N THR A 91 17.91 -25.15 -10.01
CA THR A 91 19.34 -25.11 -9.62
C THR A 91 20.04 -23.85 -10.10
N ASN A 92 21.10 -23.44 -9.40
CA ASN A 92 21.93 -22.30 -9.81
C ASN A 92 22.47 -22.47 -11.24
N LEU A 93 22.93 -23.67 -11.60
CA LEU A 93 23.42 -23.94 -12.95
C LEU A 93 22.33 -23.73 -14.01
N LYS A 94 21.11 -24.26 -13.79
CA LYS A 94 19.99 -24.05 -14.72
C LYS A 94 19.63 -22.57 -14.86
N LYS A 95 19.64 -21.82 -13.75
CA LYS A 95 19.40 -20.36 -13.76
C LYS A 95 20.47 -19.61 -14.54
N GLU A 96 21.75 -19.89 -14.31
CA GLU A 96 22.84 -19.23 -15.03
C GLU A 96 22.82 -19.56 -16.53
N VAL A 97 22.56 -20.82 -16.91
CA VAL A 97 22.41 -21.19 -18.33
C VAL A 97 21.22 -20.49 -18.98
N PHE A 98 20.09 -20.38 -18.28
CA PHE A 98 18.91 -19.68 -18.81
C PHE A 98 19.15 -18.19 -19.00
N LYS A 99 19.88 -17.54 -18.10
CA LYS A 99 20.19 -16.10 -18.18
C LYS A 99 20.89 -15.69 -19.48
N GLU A 100 21.64 -16.61 -20.09
CA GLU A 100 22.34 -16.38 -21.36
C GLU A 100 21.42 -16.45 -22.58
N THR A 101 20.22 -17.02 -22.44
CA THR A 101 19.26 -17.20 -23.54
C THR A 101 18.57 -15.89 -23.94
N ASP A 102 18.11 -15.82 -25.20
CA ASP A 102 17.34 -14.68 -25.68
C ASP A 102 15.94 -14.60 -25.05
N GLU A 103 15.40 -15.74 -24.61
CA GLU A 103 14.16 -15.80 -23.84
C GLU A 103 14.29 -15.06 -22.50
N TYR A 104 15.36 -15.31 -21.73
CA TYR A 104 15.58 -14.58 -20.48
C TYR A 104 15.75 -13.08 -20.73
N LYS A 105 16.51 -12.68 -21.75
CA LYS A 105 16.70 -11.26 -22.10
C LYS A 105 15.38 -10.58 -22.44
N TYR A 106 14.51 -11.26 -23.19
CA TYR A 106 13.16 -10.79 -23.51
C TYR A 106 12.30 -10.63 -22.26
N LEU A 107 12.26 -11.65 -21.38
CA LEU A 107 11.50 -11.58 -20.12
C LEU A 107 12.03 -10.49 -19.20
N LEU A 108 13.35 -10.30 -19.12
CA LEU A 108 13.98 -9.25 -18.35
C LEU A 108 13.61 -7.86 -18.88
N ASP A 109 13.58 -7.67 -20.20
CA ASP A 109 13.17 -6.40 -20.82
C ASP A 109 11.70 -6.09 -20.55
N SER A 110 10.83 -7.09 -20.72
CA SER A 110 9.42 -7.00 -20.33
C SER A 110 9.27 -6.59 -18.84
N LEU A 111 10.04 -7.21 -17.95
CA LEU A 111 10.00 -6.93 -16.52
C LEU A 111 10.51 -5.52 -16.16
N LYS A 112 11.47 -4.97 -16.92
CA LYS A 112 11.88 -3.56 -16.80
C LYS A 112 10.72 -2.62 -17.17
N GLY A 113 9.95 -2.96 -18.20
CA GLY A 113 8.73 -2.24 -18.58
C GLY A 113 7.71 -2.23 -17.44
N VAL A 114 7.43 -3.40 -16.85
CA VAL A 114 6.52 -3.53 -15.69
C VAL A 114 7.02 -2.72 -14.49
N LYS A 115 8.33 -2.78 -14.18
CA LYS A 115 8.92 -1.96 -13.10
C LYS A 115 8.72 -0.47 -13.36
N ALA A 116 8.96 0.00 -14.58
CA ALA A 116 8.77 1.40 -14.94
C ALA A 116 7.28 1.81 -14.84
N GLU A 117 6.37 0.94 -15.27
CA GLU A 117 4.92 1.14 -15.12
C GLU A 117 4.54 1.31 -13.64
N PHE A 118 4.99 0.43 -12.76
CA PHE A 118 4.71 0.55 -11.33
C PHE A 118 5.25 1.86 -10.72
N LEU A 119 6.47 2.27 -11.08
CA LEU A 119 7.12 3.46 -10.50
C LEU A 119 6.60 4.78 -11.08
N ASN A 120 6.01 4.77 -12.28
CA ASN A 120 5.50 5.98 -12.94
C ASN A 120 3.97 6.14 -12.84
N SER A 121 3.27 5.14 -12.30
CA SER A 121 1.81 5.18 -12.11
C SER A 121 1.42 5.86 -10.80
N ALA A 122 0.26 6.50 -10.81
CA ALA A 122 -0.46 6.86 -9.59
C ALA A 122 -1.58 5.85 -9.33
N PHE A 123 -1.70 5.45 -8.07
CA PHE A 123 -2.63 4.43 -7.61
C PHE A 123 -3.68 5.03 -6.69
N TYR A 124 -4.81 4.33 -6.55
CA TYR A 124 -5.75 4.57 -5.46
C TYR A 124 -6.07 3.29 -4.68
N ALA A 125 -6.57 3.46 -3.45
CA ALA A 125 -7.20 2.40 -2.66
C ALA A 125 -8.44 2.96 -1.93
N GLU A 126 -9.55 2.22 -1.92
CA GLU A 126 -10.85 2.64 -1.34
C GLU A 126 -11.08 2.16 0.10
N GLU A 127 -10.16 1.37 0.68
CA GLU A 127 -10.35 0.81 2.01
C GLU A 127 -9.05 0.68 2.80
N TRP A 128 -9.15 0.87 4.11
CA TRP A 128 -8.10 0.60 5.09
C TRP A 128 -7.92 -0.92 5.32
N ASN A 129 -7.44 -1.66 4.32
CA ASN A 129 -7.24 -3.10 4.46
C ASN A 129 -5.77 -3.39 4.81
N VAL A 130 -5.44 -3.39 6.11
CA VAL A 130 -4.12 -3.86 6.59
C VAL A 130 -4.29 -5.29 7.12
N GLY A 131 -4.10 -6.28 6.24
CA GLY A 131 -4.27 -7.69 6.60
C GLY A 131 -5.74 -8.08 6.85
N THR A 132 -6.05 -8.66 8.00
CA THR A 132 -7.39 -9.17 8.39
C THR A 132 -8.25 -8.17 9.16
N PHE A 133 -7.78 -6.93 9.35
CA PHE A 133 -8.41 -5.96 10.24
C PHE A 133 -8.96 -4.76 9.44
N PHE A 134 -10.22 -4.44 9.70
CA PHE A 134 -10.88 -3.26 9.12
C PHE A 134 -10.56 -2.02 9.95
N TYR A 135 -9.72 -1.13 9.43
CA TYR A 135 -9.46 0.16 10.08
C TYR A 135 -10.32 1.29 9.48
N GLY A 136 -10.37 2.46 10.11
CA GLY A 136 -11.18 3.57 9.63
C GLY A 136 -11.80 4.44 10.72
N LEU A 137 -12.91 5.09 10.37
CA LEU A 137 -13.63 6.03 11.22
C LEU A 137 -14.49 5.30 12.26
N ARG A 138 -13.85 4.82 13.33
CA ARG A 138 -14.53 4.08 14.42
C ARG A 138 -14.85 4.95 15.64
N GLU A 139 -14.11 6.02 15.82
CA GLU A 139 -14.28 6.91 16.97
C GLU A 139 -15.26 8.02 16.63
N ASP A 140 -15.91 8.55 17.67
CA ASP A 140 -16.76 9.73 17.57
C ASP A 140 -15.92 10.99 17.47
N TYR A 141 -16.56 12.07 17.07
CA TYR A 141 -15.94 13.38 16.98
C TYR A 141 -15.42 13.85 18.34
N ASP A 142 -14.12 14.21 18.41
CA ASP A 142 -13.54 14.81 19.60
C ASP A 142 -13.85 16.30 19.61
N ILE A 143 -14.85 16.71 20.42
CA ILE A 143 -15.29 18.11 20.53
C ILE A 143 -14.14 19.04 20.95
N ASN A 144 -13.23 18.57 21.81
CA ASN A 144 -12.14 19.39 22.33
C ASN A 144 -11.05 19.61 21.28
N LYS A 145 -10.74 18.58 20.48
CA LYS A 145 -9.74 18.67 19.41
C LYS A 145 -10.31 19.10 18.07
N ARG A 146 -11.63 19.08 17.93
CA ARG A 146 -12.40 19.45 16.74
C ARG A 146 -12.05 18.60 15.53
N GLY A 147 -12.23 17.29 15.64
CA GLY A 147 -11.98 16.36 14.56
C GLY A 147 -12.09 14.90 14.95
N PHE A 148 -11.67 14.02 14.05
CA PHE A 148 -11.71 12.57 14.24
C PHE A 148 -10.30 11.98 14.35
N PHE A 149 -10.13 10.99 15.21
CA PHE A 149 -8.99 10.07 15.14
C PHE A 149 -9.37 8.88 14.29
N VAL A 150 -8.70 8.74 13.14
CA VAL A 150 -8.88 7.63 12.22
C VAL A 150 -7.78 6.62 12.46
N GLN A 151 -8.18 5.40 12.80
CA GLN A 151 -7.24 4.30 13.02
C GLN A 151 -6.61 3.89 11.69
N ILE A 152 -5.28 3.76 11.64
CA ILE A 152 -4.55 3.42 10.41
C ILE A 152 -3.87 2.05 10.45
N GLY A 153 -3.83 1.43 11.63
CA GLY A 153 -3.32 0.07 11.82
C GLY A 153 -2.65 -0.12 13.18
N PRO A 154 -2.20 -1.34 13.48
CA PRO A 154 -1.46 -1.64 14.68
C PRO A 154 0.05 -1.64 14.37
N VAL A 155 0.83 -1.28 15.36
CA VAL A 155 2.28 -1.44 15.34
C VAL A 155 2.64 -2.50 16.37
N ARG A 156 3.32 -3.55 15.90
CA ARG A 156 3.61 -4.76 16.68
C ARG A 156 5.10 -5.10 16.58
N PRO A 157 5.92 -4.58 17.51
CA PRO A 157 7.36 -4.86 17.56
C PRO A 157 7.73 -6.34 17.65
N ASP A 158 6.85 -7.16 18.19
CA ASP A 158 6.98 -8.60 18.37
C ASP A 158 6.82 -9.39 17.05
N TYR A 159 6.30 -8.77 15.97
CA TYR A 159 6.06 -9.43 14.68
C TYR A 159 6.91 -8.80 13.58
N CYS A 160 7.76 -9.61 12.94
CA CYS A 160 8.59 -9.20 11.81
C CYS A 160 7.78 -9.12 10.50
N LYS A 161 6.76 -8.25 10.47
CA LYS A 161 5.88 -8.04 9.30
C LYS A 161 5.76 -6.57 8.94
N ARG A 162 5.74 -6.29 7.63
CA ARG A 162 5.67 -4.94 7.07
C ARG A 162 4.40 -4.22 7.50
N SER A 163 3.27 -4.90 7.48
CA SER A 163 1.97 -4.39 7.90
C SER A 163 1.91 -3.90 9.36
N PHE A 164 2.90 -4.25 10.19
CA PHE A 164 3.02 -3.83 11.58
C PHE A 164 4.10 -2.78 11.81
N LEU A 165 4.71 -2.25 10.75
CA LEU A 165 5.63 -1.13 10.87
C LEU A 165 4.87 0.19 11.09
N PRO A 166 5.48 1.17 11.78
CA PRO A 166 4.94 2.52 11.89
C PRO A 166 4.71 3.13 10.50
N LYS A 167 3.63 3.91 10.37
CA LYS A 167 3.27 4.68 9.17
C LYS A 167 3.07 3.83 7.91
N VAL A 168 2.79 2.53 8.07
CA VAL A 168 2.38 1.65 6.99
C VAL A 168 0.86 1.63 6.86
N ILE A 169 0.38 1.79 5.63
CA ILE A 169 -1.02 1.61 5.23
C ILE A 169 -1.01 0.63 4.05
N GLY A 170 -1.71 -0.50 4.17
CA GLY A 170 -1.83 -1.48 3.09
C GLY A 170 -0.49 -2.00 2.56
N ASP A 171 0.47 -2.29 3.45
CA ASP A 171 1.84 -2.73 3.11
C ASP A 171 2.71 -1.69 2.37
N ILE A 172 2.32 -0.42 2.39
CA ILE A 172 3.10 0.71 1.87
C ILE A 172 3.40 1.68 3.01
N GLU A 173 4.66 2.06 3.17
CA GLU A 173 5.07 3.05 4.17
C GLU A 173 5.02 4.48 3.61
N PHE A 174 4.40 5.37 4.38
CA PHE A 174 4.36 6.81 4.13
C PHE A 174 5.03 7.56 5.29
N LYS A 175 6.35 7.72 5.23
CA LYS A 175 7.17 8.29 6.34
C LYS A 175 6.73 9.67 6.81
N GLN A 176 6.13 10.45 5.93
CA GLN A 176 5.64 11.81 6.19
C GLN A 176 4.35 11.85 7.03
N LEU A 177 3.67 10.72 7.26
CA LEU A 177 2.46 10.68 8.05
C LEU A 177 2.73 11.16 9.49
N GLN A 178 1.87 12.05 9.97
CA GLN A 178 1.83 12.49 11.36
C GLN A 178 0.88 11.55 12.10
N ILE A 179 1.45 10.63 12.88
CA ILE A 179 0.69 9.61 13.60
C ILE A 179 0.57 9.94 15.09
N HIS A 180 -0.58 9.63 15.66
CA HIS A 180 -0.79 9.57 17.09
C HIS A 180 -0.72 8.10 17.53
N LYS A 181 0.12 7.81 18.52
CA LYS A 181 0.24 6.48 19.13
C LYS A 181 -0.74 6.36 20.29
N ARG A 182 -1.52 5.29 20.35
CA ARG A 182 -2.25 4.87 21.57
C ARG A 182 -1.82 3.45 21.92
N TYR A 183 -1.10 3.32 23.02
CA TYR A 183 -0.62 2.03 23.50
C TYR A 183 -1.80 1.19 23.98
N ASP A 184 -1.93 0.00 23.43
CA ASP A 184 -2.92 -0.98 23.85
C ASP A 184 -2.19 -2.10 24.60
N ASN A 185 -2.29 -2.05 25.93
CA ASN A 185 -1.62 -3.00 26.82
C ASN A 185 -2.30 -4.37 26.85
N LEU A 186 -3.47 -4.55 26.21
CA LEU A 186 -4.31 -5.72 26.48
C LEU A 186 -3.83 -7.01 25.81
N PHE A 187 -3.10 -6.96 24.69
CA PHE A 187 -2.82 -8.20 23.92
C PHE A 187 -1.43 -8.35 23.29
N HIS A 188 -0.63 -7.29 23.15
CA HIS A 188 0.55 -7.32 22.25
C HIS A 188 1.85 -6.77 22.87
N GLY A 189 1.90 -6.65 24.20
CA GLY A 189 3.04 -6.11 24.93
C GLY A 189 2.99 -4.59 25.11
N ASN A 190 3.73 -4.09 26.10
CA ASN A 190 3.73 -2.68 26.54
C ASN A 190 4.28 -1.67 25.53
N LYS A 191 4.79 -2.14 24.39
CA LYS A 191 5.35 -1.32 23.30
C LYS A 191 4.53 -1.40 22.02
N SER A 192 3.52 -2.27 21.97
CA SER A 192 2.57 -2.30 20.86
C SER A 192 1.57 -1.15 21.01
N TYR A 193 1.25 -0.54 19.89
CA TYR A 193 0.30 0.57 19.87
C TYR A 193 -0.54 0.55 18.61
N THR A 194 -1.72 1.15 18.72
CA THR A 194 -2.51 1.50 17.55
C THR A 194 -2.10 2.89 17.09
N GLN A 195 -1.88 3.04 15.78
CA GLN A 195 -1.59 4.34 15.16
C GLN A 195 -2.85 4.97 14.58
N TYR A 196 -2.95 6.28 14.72
CA TYR A 196 -4.07 7.09 14.25
C TYR A 196 -3.58 8.31 13.46
N ILE A 197 -4.39 8.76 12.50
CA ILE A 197 -4.28 10.08 11.88
C ILE A 197 -5.39 10.96 12.44
N PHE A 198 -5.08 12.21 12.77
CA PHE A 198 -6.09 13.18 13.15
C PHE A 198 -6.61 13.94 11.92
N ILE A 199 -7.93 13.92 11.73
CA ILE A 199 -8.64 14.63 10.67
C ILE A 199 -9.38 15.80 11.32
N PRO A 200 -8.86 17.04 11.22
CA PRO A 200 -9.58 18.22 11.72
C PRO A 200 -10.85 18.44 10.90
N MET A 201 -11.94 18.77 11.59
CA MET A 201 -13.25 18.98 10.97
C MET A 201 -14.09 19.94 11.83
N ASP A 202 -14.90 20.80 11.21
CA ASP A 202 -15.86 21.59 11.95
C ASP A 202 -17.07 20.74 12.40
N ALA A 203 -17.80 21.21 13.41
CA ALA A 203 -18.90 20.45 14.01
C ALA A 203 -20.05 20.16 13.04
N THR A 204 -20.32 21.05 12.07
CA THR A 204 -21.40 20.86 11.11
C THR A 204 -21.06 19.74 10.14
N THR A 205 -19.86 19.78 9.57
CA THR A 205 -19.36 18.73 8.68
C THR A 205 -19.21 17.40 9.43
N ALA A 206 -18.75 17.45 10.69
CA ALA A 206 -18.60 16.26 11.53
C ALA A 206 -19.93 15.58 11.83
N LEU A 207 -20.99 16.35 12.13
CA LEU A 207 -22.32 15.82 12.34
C LEU A 207 -22.84 15.09 11.09
N GLU A 208 -22.62 15.66 9.90
CA GLU A 208 -23.00 14.99 8.65
C GLU A 208 -22.25 13.68 8.43
N VAL A 209 -20.96 13.63 8.78
CA VAL A 209 -20.14 12.41 8.73
C VAL A 209 -20.64 11.35 9.73
N GLU A 210 -21.06 11.76 10.92
CA GLU A 210 -21.62 10.84 11.93
C GLU A 210 -22.98 10.30 11.52
N ASP A 211 -23.88 11.16 11.02
CA ASP A 211 -25.22 10.79 10.55
C ASP A 211 -25.18 9.84 9.34
N ASN A 212 -24.14 9.93 8.51
CA ASN A 212 -23.98 9.16 7.28
C ASN A 212 -22.79 8.18 7.34
N ARG A 213 -22.39 7.71 8.53
CA ARG A 213 -21.15 6.94 8.73
C ARG A 213 -21.03 5.69 7.84
N SER A 214 -22.15 5.04 7.48
CA SER A 214 -22.17 3.89 6.56
C SER A 214 -21.73 4.25 5.13
N ASP A 215 -21.97 5.49 4.74
CA ASP A 215 -21.75 6.02 3.40
C ASP A 215 -20.42 6.77 3.32
N VAL A 216 -19.72 6.93 4.43
CA VAL A 216 -18.39 7.52 4.47
C VAL A 216 -17.34 6.51 4.00
N GLY A 217 -16.45 6.94 3.11
CA GLY A 217 -15.35 6.18 2.55
C GLY A 217 -14.03 6.94 2.61
N PHE A 218 -12.93 6.23 2.47
CA PHE A 218 -11.59 6.80 2.37
C PHE A 218 -10.98 6.48 1.01
N LEU A 219 -10.37 7.47 0.37
CA LEU A 219 -9.53 7.29 -0.80
C LEU A 219 -8.09 7.66 -0.45
N PHE A 220 -7.18 6.72 -0.69
CA PHE A 220 -5.73 6.95 -0.63
C PHE A 220 -5.24 7.01 -2.05
N VAL A 221 -4.78 8.18 -2.50
CA VAL A 221 -4.19 8.33 -3.83
C VAL A 221 -2.70 8.55 -3.64
N PHE A 222 -1.86 7.76 -4.29
CA PHE A 222 -0.43 7.77 -4.03
C PHE A 222 0.41 7.26 -5.20
N ASP A 223 1.69 7.55 -5.15
CA ASP A 223 2.72 7.00 -6.02
C ASP A 223 3.75 6.18 -5.20
N ILE A 224 4.45 5.28 -5.87
CA ILE A 224 5.43 4.37 -5.23
C ILE A 224 6.85 4.77 -5.65
N LYS A 225 7.74 4.93 -4.67
CA LYS A 225 9.16 5.27 -4.89
C LYS A 225 10.04 4.04 -5.11
N GLY A 226 9.63 2.89 -4.58
CA GLY A 226 10.38 1.64 -4.69
C GLY A 226 10.30 0.78 -3.44
N VAL A 227 11.32 -0.05 -3.23
CA VAL A 227 11.47 -0.92 -2.06
C VAL A 227 12.72 -0.52 -1.30
N TYR A 228 12.69 -0.63 0.03
CA TYR A 228 13.88 -0.53 0.86
C TYR A 228 13.82 -1.53 2.01
N THR A 229 14.97 -1.89 2.57
CA THR A 229 15.04 -2.72 3.76
C THR A 229 14.88 -1.83 5.01
N ALA A 230 13.78 -1.99 5.72
CA ALA A 230 13.60 -1.40 7.03
C ALA A 230 14.23 -2.28 8.10
N LEU A 231 14.80 -1.64 9.12
CA LEU A 231 15.20 -2.27 10.36
C LEU A 231 14.14 -1.91 11.41
N PHE A 232 13.66 -2.88 12.16
CA PHE A 232 12.82 -2.61 13.33
C PHE A 232 13.71 -1.99 14.43
N ASN A 233 13.87 -0.66 14.39
CA ASN A 233 14.79 0.09 15.25
C ASN A 233 14.15 1.32 15.91
N ASP A 234 12.84 1.52 15.80
CA ASP A 234 12.14 2.56 16.56
C ASP A 234 12.37 2.30 18.08
N GLU A 235 12.45 3.37 18.88
CA GLU A 235 12.82 3.31 20.29
C GLU A 235 11.95 2.30 21.07
N ASP A 236 10.67 2.19 20.69
CA ASP A 236 9.72 1.21 21.24
C ASP A 236 10.12 -0.25 20.96
N PHE A 237 10.96 -0.49 19.95
CA PHE A 237 11.43 -1.78 19.48
C PHE A 237 12.83 -2.13 20.03
N SER A 238 13.55 -1.15 20.58
CA SER A 238 14.94 -1.31 21.00
C SER A 238 15.11 -2.15 22.29
N GLU A 239 14.12 -2.15 23.18
CA GLU A 239 14.15 -2.86 24.48
C GLU A 239 13.67 -4.32 24.41
N HIS A 240 12.90 -4.70 23.38
CA HIS A 240 12.40 -6.08 23.20
C HIS A 240 13.38 -7.04 22.52
N ARG A 241 14.60 -6.58 22.21
CA ARG A 241 15.72 -7.44 21.76
C ARG A 241 16.08 -8.58 22.71
N ARG A 242 15.49 -8.63 23.91
CA ARG A 242 15.81 -9.64 24.93
C ARG A 242 14.92 -10.90 24.94
N LYS A 243 13.82 -11.00 24.19
CA LYS A 243 12.94 -12.21 24.27
C LYS A 243 12.21 -12.66 22.99
N SER A 244 12.70 -12.36 21.79
CA SER A 244 12.25 -13.15 20.62
C SER A 244 12.96 -14.51 20.65
N LEU A 245 12.18 -15.58 20.81
CA LEU A 245 12.65 -16.97 20.95
C LEU A 245 13.36 -17.51 19.70
N ILE A 246 13.47 -16.76 18.60
CA ILE A 246 13.94 -17.33 17.33
C ILE A 246 15.14 -16.62 16.69
N ASN A 247 15.45 -15.33 16.91
CA ASN A 247 16.71 -14.77 16.40
C ASN A 247 17.15 -13.51 17.16
N LYS A 248 18.44 -13.45 17.51
CA LYS A 248 19.10 -12.31 18.17
C LYS A 248 19.36 -11.13 17.23
N GLU A 249 19.03 -11.27 15.95
CA GLU A 249 19.27 -10.25 14.93
C GLU A 249 18.08 -9.29 14.81
N PRO A 250 18.33 -7.99 14.55
CA PRO A 250 17.25 -7.04 14.30
C PRO A 250 16.44 -7.50 13.08
N CYS A 251 15.12 -7.60 13.25
CA CYS A 251 14.22 -7.91 12.14
C CYS A 251 14.47 -6.94 10.98
N ARG A 252 14.78 -7.52 9.81
CA ARG A 252 14.93 -6.81 8.54
C ARG A 252 13.79 -7.22 7.64
N ILE A 253 13.06 -6.24 7.11
CA ILE A 253 11.98 -6.51 6.18
C ILE A 253 12.03 -5.56 5.00
N GLU A 254 11.69 -6.06 3.82
CA GLU A 254 11.49 -5.22 2.66
C GLU A 254 10.14 -4.51 2.74
N VAL A 255 10.19 -3.20 2.56
CA VAL A 255 9.07 -2.28 2.68
C VAL A 255 8.91 -1.53 1.38
N VAL A 256 7.68 -1.48 0.89
CA VAL A 256 7.31 -0.65 -0.26
C VAL A 256 7.20 0.78 0.23
N ARG A 257 7.99 1.67 -0.35
CA ARG A 257 8.05 3.08 0.01
C ARG A 257 7.08 3.86 -0.85
N GLY A 258 6.03 4.39 -0.23
CA GLY A 258 5.19 5.42 -0.83
C GLY A 258 5.96 6.73 -0.99
N ASN A 259 5.59 7.52 -1.98
CA ASN A 259 6.09 8.88 -2.13
C ASN A 259 5.06 9.87 -1.59
N ASN A 260 4.28 10.55 -2.42
CA ASN A 260 3.20 11.42 -1.97
C ASN A 260 1.94 10.60 -1.69
N LEU A 261 1.16 11.04 -0.70
CA LEU A 261 -0.13 10.45 -0.37
C LEU A 261 -1.17 11.57 -0.27
N ARG A 262 -2.24 11.47 -1.03
CA ARG A 262 -3.44 12.30 -0.85
C ARG A 262 -4.51 11.47 -0.18
N LEU A 263 -4.93 11.91 1.00
CA LEU A 263 -5.97 11.28 1.80
C LEU A 263 -7.28 12.04 1.63
N ILE A 264 -8.31 11.35 1.19
CA ILE A 264 -9.63 11.92 0.97
C ILE A 264 -10.65 11.16 1.81
N LEU A 265 -11.46 11.90 2.57
CA LEU A 265 -12.66 11.40 3.23
C LEU A 265 -13.86 11.89 2.43
N TYR A 266 -14.73 10.99 2.01
CA TYR A 266 -15.84 11.33 1.12
C TYR A 266 -17.09 10.53 1.43
N ASN A 267 -18.22 11.02 0.91
CA ASN A 267 -19.48 10.29 0.86
C ASN A 267 -19.52 9.46 -0.43
N LYS A 268 -19.57 8.14 -0.29
CA LYS A 268 -19.60 7.15 -1.38
C LYS A 268 -20.83 7.30 -2.29
N THR A 269 -21.92 7.84 -1.76
CA THR A 269 -23.19 7.98 -2.48
C THR A 269 -23.25 9.32 -3.23
N SER A 270 -22.77 10.41 -2.64
CA SER A 270 -22.91 11.77 -3.19
C SER A 270 -21.65 12.37 -3.83
N ASP A 271 -20.51 11.66 -3.79
CA ASP A 271 -19.19 12.15 -4.22
C ASP A 271 -18.70 13.39 -3.43
N LYS A 272 -19.39 13.77 -2.35
CA LYS A 272 -19.01 14.91 -1.53
C LYS A 272 -17.74 14.61 -0.75
N ILE A 273 -16.77 15.52 -0.83
CA ILE A 273 -15.52 15.45 -0.08
C ILE A 273 -15.70 16.20 1.25
N TYR A 274 -15.43 15.49 2.35
CA TYR A 274 -15.41 16.04 3.71
C TYR A 274 -14.01 16.49 4.14
N TYR A 275 -12.99 15.82 3.61
CA TYR A 275 -11.59 16.11 3.91
C TYR A 275 -10.72 15.74 2.73
N ASP A 276 -9.72 16.56 2.45
CA ASP A 276 -8.75 16.33 1.40
C ASP A 276 -7.40 16.92 1.83
N LYS A 277 -6.38 16.07 1.94
CA LYS A 277 -5.03 16.51 2.34
C LYS A 277 -3.94 15.74 1.62
N ILE A 278 -2.94 16.49 1.17
CA ILE A 278 -1.69 15.94 0.63
C ILE A 278 -0.63 15.84 1.73
N PHE A 279 -0.06 14.66 1.87
CA PHE A 279 1.11 14.36 2.67
C PHE A 279 2.30 14.17 1.72
N ARG A 280 3.12 15.21 1.59
CA ARG A 280 4.29 15.21 0.68
C ARG A 280 5.49 14.50 1.30
N ALA A 281 6.20 13.70 0.51
CA ALA A 281 7.51 13.21 0.92
C ALA A 281 8.51 14.39 0.94
N ILE A 282 9.25 14.53 2.05
CA ILE A 282 10.37 15.48 2.19
C ILE A 282 11.67 14.77 1.80
#